data_AF-A0A957N619-F1
#
_entry.id   AF-A0A957N619-F1
#
_cell.length_a   1.000
_cell.length_b   1.000
_cell.length_c   1.000
_cell.angle_alpha   90.00
_cell.angle_beta   90.00
_cell.angle_gamma   90.00
#
_symmetry.space_group_name_H-M   'P 1'
#
loop_
_entity.id
_entity.type
_entity.pdbx_description
1 polymer ?
#
loop_
_entity_poly.entity_id
_entity_poly.type
_entity_poly.pdbx_seq_one_letter_code
_entity_poly.pdbx_strand_id
1 'polypeptide(L)'
;PIPSPTPTPLPTDTPTPVPTPTETPLPTDTPTPVPTPTPAYLFDLETAERFVTESLAQDIVRVYLYAYDPAQLGLPGYTMQVLHNGEVLPVDAVTSAGLPAQTRDMPGPYTRFFNLSAVFVGPQAGEWVVQLVDANGVPQGPPADFTLTPDDLQRELYVRYRLK
;
A
#
# COMPACT_ATOMS: atom_id res chain seq x y z
N PRO A 1 -11.43 -45.44 -100.84
CA PRO A 1 -12.29 -45.09 -99.68
C PRO A 1 -11.53 -44.18 -98.70
N ILE A 2 -11.99 -42.94 -98.49
CA ILE A 2 -11.38 -41.97 -97.57
C ILE A 2 -12.09 -42.07 -96.21
N PRO A 3 -11.37 -42.22 -95.08
CA PRO A 3 -12.00 -42.28 -93.77
C PRO A 3 -12.55 -40.92 -93.32
N SER A 4 -13.75 -40.92 -92.73
CA SER A 4 -14.46 -39.75 -92.21
C SER A 4 -13.80 -39.23 -90.91
N PRO A 5 -13.69 -37.90 -90.69
CA PRO A 5 -13.16 -37.37 -89.45
C PRO A 5 -14.12 -37.62 -88.27
N THR A 6 -13.55 -38.00 -87.13
CA THR A 6 -14.26 -38.22 -85.85
C THR A 6 -14.38 -36.89 -85.09
N PRO A 7 -15.57 -36.53 -84.56
CA PRO A 7 -15.71 -35.28 -83.80
C PRO A 7 -15.01 -35.34 -82.44
N THR A 8 -14.33 -34.26 -82.08
CA THR A 8 -13.64 -34.08 -80.78
C THR A 8 -14.64 -33.58 -79.73
N PRO A 9 -14.68 -34.14 -78.50
CA PRO A 9 -15.60 -33.67 -77.46
C PRO A 9 -15.20 -32.29 -76.94
N LEU A 10 -16.21 -31.44 -76.66
CA LEU A 10 -16.06 -30.10 -76.10
C LEU A 10 -15.79 -30.17 -74.58
N PRO A 11 -14.87 -29.36 -74.02
CA PRO A 11 -14.65 -29.33 -72.58
C PRO A 11 -15.91 -28.87 -71.83
N THR A 12 -16.16 -29.51 -70.68
CA THR A 12 -17.30 -29.21 -69.81
C THR A 12 -16.83 -28.30 -68.67
N ASP A 13 -17.47 -27.14 -68.52
CA ASP A 13 -17.16 -26.18 -67.46
C ASP A 13 -17.56 -26.74 -66.10
N THR A 14 -16.60 -26.80 -65.18
CA THR A 14 -16.83 -27.24 -63.78
C THR A 14 -17.10 -26.00 -62.92
N PRO A 15 -18.22 -25.92 -62.18
CA PRO A 15 -18.52 -24.75 -61.37
C PRO A 15 -17.54 -24.62 -60.20
N THR A 16 -17.00 -23.42 -60.01
CA THR A 16 -16.09 -23.09 -58.90
C THR A 16 -16.89 -22.86 -57.62
N PRO A 17 -16.53 -23.45 -56.46
CA PRO A 17 -17.23 -23.22 -55.20
C PRO A 17 -17.04 -21.78 -54.72
N VAL A 18 -18.13 -21.18 -54.23
CA VAL A 18 -18.13 -19.83 -53.65
C VAL A 18 -17.77 -19.92 -52.16
N PRO A 19 -16.83 -19.11 -51.64
CA PRO A 19 -16.47 -19.13 -50.24
C PRO A 19 -17.61 -18.57 -49.35
N THR A 20 -17.92 -19.29 -48.27
CA THR A 20 -18.88 -18.88 -47.24
C THR A 20 -18.25 -17.83 -46.31
N PRO A 21 -18.92 -16.71 -46.00
CA PRO A 21 -18.39 -15.72 -45.07
C PRO A 21 -18.35 -16.27 -43.64
N THR A 22 -17.20 -16.14 -42.98
CA THR A 22 -17.01 -16.46 -41.56
C THR A 22 -17.45 -15.27 -40.69
N GLU A 23 -18.37 -15.49 -39.75
CA GLU A 23 -18.77 -14.43 -38.82
C GLU A 23 -17.63 -14.09 -37.85
N THR A 24 -17.38 -12.78 -37.70
CA THR A 24 -16.38 -12.26 -36.76
C THR A 24 -17.06 -12.07 -35.39
N PRO A 25 -16.51 -12.60 -34.29
CA PRO A 25 -17.11 -12.42 -32.97
C PRO A 25 -17.12 -10.94 -32.58
N LEU A 26 -18.26 -10.47 -32.05
CA LEU A 26 -18.42 -9.11 -31.54
C LEU A 26 -17.61 -8.94 -30.24
N PRO A 27 -16.86 -7.83 -30.05
CA PRO A 27 -16.19 -7.56 -28.80
C PRO A 27 -17.21 -7.50 -27.65
N THR A 28 -16.93 -8.23 -26.58
CA THR A 28 -17.75 -8.22 -25.36
C THR A 28 -17.32 -7.04 -24.51
N ASP A 29 -18.27 -6.20 -24.10
CA ASP A 29 -18.01 -5.07 -23.21
C ASP A 29 -17.45 -5.58 -21.88
N THR A 30 -16.20 -5.20 -21.58
CA THR A 30 -15.60 -5.47 -20.27
C THR A 30 -16.16 -4.45 -19.28
N PRO A 31 -16.74 -4.87 -18.14
CA PRO A 31 -17.28 -3.93 -17.17
C PRO A 31 -16.19 -2.95 -16.72
N THR A 32 -16.49 -1.66 -16.79
CA THR A 32 -15.61 -0.61 -16.28
C THR A 32 -15.53 -0.74 -14.75
N PRO A 33 -14.34 -0.77 -14.14
CA PRO A 33 -14.23 -0.83 -12.69
C PRO A 33 -14.90 0.40 -12.06
N VAL A 34 -15.80 0.18 -11.11
CA VAL A 34 -16.40 1.25 -10.30
C VAL A 34 -15.34 1.72 -9.31
N PRO A 35 -15.08 3.04 -9.18
CA PRO A 35 -14.12 3.53 -8.20
C PRO A 35 -14.60 3.21 -6.78
N THR A 36 -13.75 2.56 -5.99
CA THR A 36 -13.97 2.38 -4.56
C THR A 36 -13.88 3.74 -3.85
N PRO A 37 -14.84 4.12 -2.98
CA PRO A 37 -14.77 5.38 -2.26
C PRO A 37 -13.50 5.43 -1.41
N THR A 38 -12.74 6.52 -1.52
CA THR A 38 -11.58 6.78 -0.66
C THR A 38 -12.06 7.03 0.77
N PRO A 39 -11.47 6.37 1.80
CA PRO A 39 -11.84 6.63 3.18
C PRO A 39 -11.64 8.09 3.57
N ALA A 40 -12.63 8.68 4.26
CA ALA A 40 -12.55 10.04 4.77
C ALA A 40 -11.91 10.04 6.16
N TYR A 41 -10.58 10.19 6.20
CA TYR A 41 -9.82 10.31 7.44
C TYR A 41 -9.84 11.72 8.02
N LEU A 42 -9.86 11.84 9.35
CA LEU A 42 -9.74 13.12 10.07
C LEU A 42 -8.33 13.71 9.99
N PHE A 43 -7.33 12.84 9.88
CA PHE A 43 -5.92 13.22 9.81
C PHE A 43 -5.33 12.99 8.43
N ASP A 44 -4.40 13.85 8.04
CA ASP A 44 -3.47 13.61 6.95
C ASP A 44 -2.18 12.98 7.48
N LEU A 45 -1.65 11.99 6.76
CA LEU A 45 -0.31 11.48 6.99
C LEU A 45 0.69 12.44 6.32
N GLU A 46 1.37 13.27 7.12
CA GLU A 46 2.35 14.23 6.61
C GLU A 46 3.70 13.61 6.34
N THR A 47 4.08 12.59 7.11
CA THR A 47 5.44 12.03 7.07
C THR A 47 5.43 10.58 7.55
N ALA A 48 6.13 9.73 6.80
CA ALA A 48 6.47 8.36 7.17
C ALA A 48 7.97 8.17 6.84
N GLU A 49 8.78 7.98 7.86
CA GLU A 49 10.25 7.92 7.75
C GLU A 49 10.82 6.82 8.62
N ARG A 50 12.08 6.46 8.36
CA ARG A 50 12.83 5.51 9.18
C ARG A 50 14.15 6.13 9.60
N PHE A 51 14.59 5.84 10.82
CA PHE A 51 15.87 6.30 11.35
C PHE A 51 16.70 5.16 11.88
N VAL A 52 18.02 5.38 11.86
CA VAL A 52 18.97 4.50 12.52
C VAL A 52 18.62 4.42 14.00
N THR A 53 18.56 3.20 14.52
CA THR A 53 18.30 2.96 15.94
C THR A 53 19.51 3.28 16.81
N GLU A 54 19.27 3.82 18.00
CA GLU A 54 20.31 3.94 19.05
C GLU A 54 20.50 2.63 19.82
N SER A 55 19.61 1.65 19.61
CA SER A 55 19.71 0.33 20.27
C SER A 55 20.76 -0.55 19.59
N LEU A 56 21.64 -1.12 20.41
CA LEU A 56 22.58 -2.16 19.96
C LEU A 56 21.92 -3.55 19.85
N ALA A 57 20.72 -3.73 20.40
CA ALA A 57 19.98 -4.99 20.25
C ALA A 57 19.42 -5.10 18.83
N GLN A 58 19.68 -6.23 18.17
CA GLN A 58 19.33 -6.49 16.77
C GLN A 58 17.82 -6.69 16.55
N ASP A 59 17.11 -7.12 17.60
CA ASP A 59 15.70 -7.55 17.53
C ASP A 59 14.74 -6.52 18.14
N ILE A 60 15.07 -5.23 18.02
CA ILE A 60 14.22 -4.15 18.56
C ILE A 60 13.83 -3.20 17.42
N VAL A 61 12.51 -3.08 17.23
CA VAL A 61 11.89 -2.05 16.40
C VAL A 61 11.16 -1.08 17.32
N ARG A 62 11.38 0.21 17.13
CA ARG A 62 10.67 1.26 17.86
C ARG A 62 9.83 2.05 16.89
N VAL A 63 8.59 2.31 17.26
CA VAL A 63 7.67 3.13 16.47
C VAL A 63 7.34 4.39 17.24
N TYR A 64 7.56 5.53 16.61
CA TYR A 64 7.20 6.85 17.11
C TYR A 64 6.04 7.41 16.28
N LEU A 65 5.05 7.96 16.97
CA LEU A 65 3.92 8.62 16.35
C LEU A 65 3.76 10.04 16.90
N TYR A 66 3.51 10.99 16.00
CA TYR A 66 3.08 12.33 16.35
C TYR A 66 1.74 12.66 15.71
N ALA A 67 0.66 12.66 16.51
CA ALA A 67 -0.65 13.15 16.10
C ALA A 67 -0.86 14.56 16.68
N TYR A 68 -1.05 15.55 15.81
CA TYR A 68 -1.05 16.95 16.22
C TYR A 68 -2.02 17.84 15.45
N ASP A 69 -2.37 18.95 16.09
CA ASP A 69 -2.98 20.12 15.47
C ASP A 69 -1.97 21.30 15.56
N PRO A 70 -1.80 22.13 14.52
CA PRO A 70 -0.83 23.23 14.56
C PRO A 70 -1.04 24.25 15.69
N ALA A 71 -2.26 24.40 16.21
CA ALA A 71 -2.56 25.31 17.32
C ALA A 71 -2.42 24.64 18.69
N GLN A 72 -2.71 23.34 18.80
CA GLN A 72 -2.70 22.60 20.08
C GLN A 72 -1.45 21.74 20.32
N LEU A 73 -0.61 21.56 19.30
CA LEU A 73 0.47 20.56 19.29
C LEU A 73 -0.10 19.15 19.46
N GLY A 74 0.47 18.32 20.35
CA GLY A 74 0.03 16.94 20.54
C GLY A 74 -1.45 16.84 20.90
N LEU A 75 -2.16 15.91 20.26
CA LEU A 75 -3.56 15.61 20.53
C LEU A 75 -3.69 14.29 21.31
N PRO A 76 -4.47 14.24 22.41
CA PRO A 76 -4.68 13.03 23.18
C PRO A 76 -5.82 12.15 22.61
N GLY A 77 -5.96 10.94 23.13
CA GLY A 77 -7.13 10.08 22.88
C GLY A 77 -7.04 9.17 21.66
N TYR A 78 -5.88 9.10 21.02
CA TYR A 78 -5.60 8.20 19.92
C TYR A 78 -4.55 7.16 20.32
N THR A 79 -4.46 6.08 19.55
CA THR A 79 -3.36 5.12 19.61
C THR A 79 -2.90 4.78 18.20
N MET A 80 -1.92 3.88 18.07
CA MET A 80 -1.51 3.34 16.78
C MET A 80 -1.84 1.86 16.69
N GLN A 81 -2.43 1.46 15.57
CA GLN A 81 -2.43 0.06 15.15
C GLN A 81 -1.09 -0.20 14.44
N VAL A 82 -0.41 -1.27 14.86
CA VAL A 82 0.84 -1.72 14.22
C VAL A 82 0.63 -3.15 13.74
N LEU A 83 0.86 -3.38 12.45
CA LEU A 83 0.89 -4.72 11.87
C LEU A 83 2.33 -5.07 11.50
N HIS A 84 2.73 -6.31 11.74
CA HIS A 84 3.96 -6.89 11.24
C HIS A 84 3.63 -8.16 10.46
N ASN A 85 3.92 -8.19 9.17
CA ASN A 85 3.54 -9.27 8.24
C ASN A 85 2.04 -9.65 8.32
N GLY A 86 1.18 -8.65 8.53
CA GLY A 86 -0.27 -8.81 8.67
C GLY A 86 -0.75 -9.19 10.09
N GLU A 87 0.15 -9.49 11.02
CA GLU A 87 -0.20 -9.75 12.43
C GLU A 87 -0.27 -8.44 13.21
N VAL A 88 -1.35 -8.23 13.96
CA VAL A 88 -1.50 -7.05 14.82
C VAL A 88 -0.62 -7.19 16.06
N LEU A 89 0.28 -6.24 16.27
CA LEU A 89 1.11 -6.15 17.46
C LEU A 89 0.42 -5.25 18.53
N PRO A 90 0.46 -5.63 19.82
CA PRO A 90 -0.21 -4.89 20.87
C PRO A 90 0.47 -3.54 21.14
N VAL A 91 -0.34 -2.51 21.33
CA VAL A 91 0.12 -1.16 21.70
C VAL A 91 -0.70 -0.66 22.88
N ASP A 92 -0.11 -0.71 24.08
CA ASP A 92 -0.77 -0.29 25.33
C ASP A 92 -0.44 1.18 25.69
N ALA A 93 -0.33 2.04 24.68
CA ALA A 93 -0.02 3.46 24.83
C ALA A 93 -1.04 4.32 24.09
N VAL A 94 -1.29 5.52 24.60
CA VAL A 94 -2.16 6.54 23.98
C VAL A 94 -1.40 7.84 23.79
N THR A 95 -1.81 8.62 22.81
CA THR A 95 -1.21 9.92 22.53
C THR A 95 -1.41 10.89 23.68
N SER A 96 -0.42 11.75 23.91
CA SER A 96 -0.44 12.80 24.93
C SER A 96 -0.78 14.18 24.34
N ALA A 97 -1.41 15.02 25.16
CA ALA A 97 -1.79 16.38 24.78
C ALA A 97 -0.65 17.39 24.97
N GLY A 98 -0.61 18.43 24.14
CA GLY A 98 0.27 19.58 24.34
C GLY A 98 1.71 19.36 23.85
N LEU A 99 2.70 19.79 24.63
CA LEU A 99 4.10 19.83 24.19
C LEU A 99 4.63 18.40 23.91
N PRO A 100 5.06 18.09 22.68
CA PRO A 100 5.55 16.77 22.34
C PRO A 100 6.95 16.51 22.91
N ALA A 101 7.26 15.23 23.11
CA ALA A 101 8.62 14.77 23.37
C ALA A 101 9.46 14.75 22.09
N GLN A 102 10.78 14.58 22.22
CA GLN A 102 11.71 14.46 21.09
C GLN A 102 12.34 13.07 21.06
N THR A 103 12.50 12.50 19.87
CA THR A 103 13.10 11.16 19.67
C THR A 103 14.57 11.08 20.07
N ARG A 104 15.22 12.22 20.27
CA ARG A 104 16.63 12.37 20.67
C ARG A 104 16.75 13.46 21.73
N ASP A 105 17.64 13.28 22.69
CA ASP A 105 17.92 14.27 23.73
C ASP A 105 18.65 15.51 23.19
N MET A 106 19.47 15.34 22.16
CA MET A 106 20.17 16.41 21.48
C MET A 106 19.61 16.62 20.07
N PRO A 107 19.26 17.85 19.66
CA PRO A 107 18.77 18.13 18.31
C PRO A 107 19.77 17.72 17.23
N GLY A 108 19.28 17.01 16.22
CA GLY A 108 20.05 16.52 15.08
C GLY A 108 19.16 16.08 13.92
N PRO A 109 19.73 15.51 12.85
CA PRO A 109 18.99 15.15 11.64
C PRO A 109 17.87 14.10 11.88
N TYR A 110 18.02 13.29 12.94
CA TYR A 110 17.07 12.23 13.32
C TYR A 110 16.11 12.64 14.44
N THR A 111 16.16 13.90 14.89
CA THR A 111 15.23 14.40 15.90
C THR A 111 13.87 14.65 15.26
N ARG A 112 12.83 14.04 15.83
CA ARG A 112 11.43 14.30 15.52
C ARG A 112 10.65 14.53 16.80
N PHE A 113 9.54 15.24 16.69
CA PHE A 113 8.57 15.33 17.77
C PHE A 113 7.70 14.07 17.77
N PHE A 114 7.31 13.59 18.94
CA PHE A 114 6.35 12.51 19.10
C PHE A 114 5.52 12.71 20.36
N ASN A 115 4.31 12.16 20.37
CA ASN A 115 3.45 12.15 21.56
C ASN A 115 2.93 10.74 21.89
N LEU A 116 3.42 9.72 21.18
CA LEU A 116 3.24 8.30 21.47
C LEU A 116 4.44 7.49 20.93
N SER A 117 4.85 6.44 21.65
CA SER A 117 5.86 5.49 21.17
C SER A 117 5.56 4.06 21.66
N ALA A 118 5.93 3.05 20.87
CA ALA A 118 5.95 1.66 21.32
C ALA A 118 7.25 0.95 20.89
N VAL A 119 7.56 -0.14 21.58
CA VAL A 119 8.75 -0.96 21.36
C VAL A 119 8.30 -2.39 21.12
N PHE A 120 8.79 -2.99 20.05
CA PHE A 120 8.54 -4.37 19.68
C PHE A 120 9.85 -5.14 19.72
N VAL A 121 9.82 -6.30 20.38
CA VAL A 121 10.96 -7.20 20.51
C VAL A 121 10.67 -8.47 19.71
N GLY A 122 11.56 -8.80 18.77
CA GLY A 122 11.41 -9.95 17.89
C GLY A 122 12.02 -9.74 16.51
N PRO A 123 11.78 -10.67 15.57
CA PRO A 123 12.28 -10.55 14.20
C PRO A 123 11.82 -9.24 13.56
N GLN A 124 12.77 -8.45 13.06
CA GLN A 124 12.44 -7.16 12.45
C GLN A 124 12.01 -7.27 10.98
N ALA A 125 12.46 -8.30 10.27
CA ALA A 125 12.32 -8.38 8.83
C ALA A 125 10.84 -8.51 8.40
N GLY A 126 10.52 -7.89 7.26
CA GLY A 126 9.20 -7.98 6.65
C GLY A 126 8.46 -6.65 6.60
N GLU A 127 7.15 -6.74 6.37
CA GLU A 127 6.27 -5.60 6.19
C GLU A 127 5.77 -5.09 7.53
N TRP A 128 5.83 -3.78 7.72
CA TRP A 128 5.31 -3.08 8.88
C TRP A 128 4.29 -2.05 8.42
N VAL A 129 3.12 -2.04 9.04
CA VAL A 129 2.10 -1.02 8.79
C VAL A 129 1.80 -0.31 10.09
N VAL A 130 1.86 1.02 10.08
CA VAL A 130 1.50 1.86 11.23
C VAL A 130 0.34 2.74 10.83
N GLN A 131 -0.74 2.72 11.61
CA GLN A 131 -1.92 3.54 11.34
C GLN A 131 -2.45 4.20 12.61
N LEU A 132 -2.78 5.49 12.53
CA LEU A 132 -3.46 6.20 13.60
C LEU A 132 -4.91 5.70 13.73
N VAL A 133 -5.29 5.31 14.94
CA VAL A 133 -6.66 4.86 15.27
C VAL A 133 -7.18 5.56 16.52
N ASP A 134 -8.50 5.63 16.68
CA ASP A 134 -9.13 6.09 17.92
C ASP A 134 -9.10 4.99 19.01
N ALA A 135 -9.66 5.29 20.18
CA ALA A 135 -9.74 4.36 21.31
C ALA A 135 -10.51 3.06 21.03
N ASN A 136 -11.33 3.03 19.96
CA ASN A 136 -12.08 1.85 19.54
C ASN A 136 -11.37 1.08 18.42
N GLY A 137 -10.18 1.51 18.00
CA GLY A 137 -9.44 0.91 16.90
C GLY A 137 -9.93 1.36 15.51
N VAL A 138 -10.76 2.39 15.41
CA VAL A 138 -11.24 2.91 14.12
C VAL A 138 -10.15 3.78 13.50
N PRO A 139 -9.72 3.53 12.24
CA PRO A 139 -8.74 4.34 11.54
C PRO A 139 -9.12 5.82 11.43
N GLN A 140 -8.21 6.68 11.86
CA GLN A 140 -8.36 8.14 11.83
C GLN A 140 -7.43 8.82 10.83
N GLY A 141 -6.41 8.10 10.34
CA GLY A 141 -5.46 8.55 9.32
C GLY A 141 -5.14 7.43 8.31
N PRO A 142 -4.55 7.78 7.15
CA PRO A 142 -4.02 6.79 6.21
C PRO A 142 -2.97 5.87 6.86
N PRO A 143 -2.83 4.61 6.43
CA PRO A 143 -1.73 3.76 6.88
C PRO A 143 -0.37 4.25 6.34
N ALA A 144 0.69 3.98 7.09
CA ALA A 144 2.08 4.16 6.67
C ALA A 144 2.76 2.79 6.57
N ASP A 145 3.26 2.45 5.38
CA ASP A 145 3.91 1.17 5.11
C ASP A 145 5.43 1.29 5.17
N PHE A 146 6.07 0.29 5.79
CA PHE A 146 7.51 0.16 5.88
C PHE A 146 7.92 -1.28 5.57
N THR A 147 9.16 -1.47 5.11
CA THR A 147 9.75 -2.80 4.90
C THR A 147 11.14 -2.82 5.48
N LEU A 148 11.41 -3.77 6.37
CA LEU A 148 12.71 -3.96 7.00
C LEU A 148 13.37 -5.25 6.51
N THR A 149 14.69 -5.23 6.41
CA THR A 149 15.50 -6.43 6.17
C THR A 149 16.01 -7.01 7.51
N PRO A 150 16.49 -8.26 7.55
CA PRO A 150 17.01 -8.87 8.78
C PRO A 150 18.17 -8.10 9.43
N ASP A 151 18.97 -7.37 8.64
CA ASP A 151 20.14 -6.61 9.08
C ASP A 151 19.91 -5.09 9.06
N ASP A 152 18.66 -4.63 8.91
CA ASP A 152 18.36 -3.20 8.81
C ASP A 152 18.79 -2.49 10.10
N LEU A 153 19.47 -1.36 9.96
CA LEU A 153 19.85 -0.49 11.07
C LEU A 153 18.80 0.61 11.28
N GLN A 154 17.95 0.86 10.29
CA GLN A 154 16.88 1.86 10.34
C GLN A 154 15.61 1.32 10.99
N ARG A 155 15.74 0.92 12.26
CA ARG A 155 14.67 0.25 13.03
C ARG A 155 13.80 1.18 13.88
N GLU A 156 13.99 2.49 13.75
CA GLU A 156 13.08 3.47 14.32
C GLU A 156 12.13 3.95 13.24
N LEU A 157 10.88 3.47 13.27
CA LEU A 157 9.83 3.90 12.35
C LEU A 157 9.17 5.15 12.92
N TYR A 158 8.94 6.14 12.07
CA TYR A 158 8.35 7.40 12.47
C TYR A 158 7.18 7.77 11.57
N VAL A 159 6.06 8.13 12.18
CA VAL A 159 4.88 8.65 11.47
C VAL A 159 4.40 9.96 12.09
N ARG A 160 3.98 10.90 11.25
CA ARG A 160 3.37 12.16 11.67
C ARG A 160 2.01 12.36 11.01
N TYR A 161 1.00 12.55 11.84
CA TYR A 161 -0.37 12.83 11.45
C TYR A 161 -0.78 14.23 11.87
N ARG A 162 -1.32 14.99 10.92
CA ARG A 162 -1.87 16.33 11.17
C ARG A 162 -3.38 16.32 11.07
N LEU A 163 -4.07 16.91 12.03
CA LEU A 163 -5.51 17.13 11.97
C LEU A 163 -5.85 18.12 10.83
N LYS A 164 -6.86 17.79 10.02
CA LYS A 164 -7.33 18.61 8.89
C LYS A 164 -8.02 19.90 9.31
#